data_AF-A0A6S6U9G9-F1
#
_entry.id   AF-A0A6S6U9G9-F1
#
_cell.length_a   1.000
_cell.length_b   1.000
_cell.length_c   1.000
_cell.angle_alpha   90.00
_cell.angle_beta   90.00
_cell.angle_gamma   90.00
#
_symmetry.space_group_name_H-M   'P 1'
#
loop_
_entity.id
_entity.type
_entity.pdbx_description
1 polymer ?
#
loop_
_entity_poly.entity_id
_entity_poly.type
_entity_poly.pdbx_seq_one_letter_code
_entity_poly.pdbx_strand_id
1 'polypeptide(L)'
;MKKMILVLISMGLLHAGNVETNTTSNDSNRTSKNCDSVEVTGCFDSNFMSKLLTKVCNDGKMEACYNLGIMYAKGEGITENKPKAIALFKKACDGGIEDACENYNILTTCAE
;
A
#
# COMPACT_ATOMS: atom_id res chain seq x y z
N MET A 1 20.54 -31.06 62.07
CA MET A 1 20.02 -29.82 62.71
C MET A 1 20.37 -28.62 61.85
N LYS A 2 19.36 -27.79 61.53
CA LYS A 2 19.47 -26.40 61.04
C LYS A 2 20.19 -26.14 59.71
N LYS A 3 19.64 -26.69 58.63
CA LYS A 3 19.30 -25.88 57.45
C LYS A 3 17.78 -25.97 57.24
N MET A 4 17.08 -25.55 58.29
CA MET A 4 15.63 -25.49 58.43
C MET A 4 15.35 -24.05 58.88
N ILE A 5 15.46 -23.12 57.94
CA ILE A 5 14.93 -21.74 58.02
C ILE A 5 14.44 -21.49 56.59
N LEU A 6 13.19 -21.85 56.30
CA LEU A 6 12.05 -20.94 56.40
C LEU A 6 12.20 -19.73 55.45
N VAL A 7 11.99 -19.96 54.16
CA VAL A 7 11.52 -18.92 53.24
C VAL A 7 10.25 -19.44 52.57
N LEU A 8 9.20 -19.54 53.38
CA LEU A 8 7.85 -19.28 52.92
C LEU A 8 7.68 -17.77 53.02
N ILE A 9 7.21 -17.13 51.94
CA ILE A 9 6.41 -15.89 51.87
C ILE A 9 6.68 -15.27 50.48
N SER A 10 5.80 -15.66 49.56
CA SER A 10 5.19 -14.82 48.52
C SER A 10 6.08 -13.85 47.74
N MET A 11 6.69 -14.32 46.65
CA MET A 11 6.82 -13.50 45.45
C MET A 11 6.07 -14.21 44.34
N GLY A 12 5.04 -13.50 43.87
CA GLY A 12 3.93 -14.05 43.13
C GLY A 12 4.30 -14.69 41.82
N LEU A 13 3.44 -15.61 41.41
CA LEU A 13 3.22 -16.04 40.04
C LEU A 13 3.41 -14.85 39.07
N LEU A 14 4.56 -14.79 38.40
CA LEU A 14 4.67 -14.09 37.14
C LEU A 14 3.95 -14.94 36.09
N HIS A 15 2.63 -14.77 35.99
CA HIS A 15 1.94 -15.01 34.74
C HIS A 15 2.22 -13.81 33.83
N ALA A 16 3.37 -13.82 33.15
CA ALA A 16 3.58 -12.94 32.02
C ALA A 16 2.74 -13.51 30.87
N GLY A 17 1.65 -12.80 30.57
CA GLY A 17 0.61 -13.22 29.65
C GLY A 17 1.11 -13.54 28.24
N ASN A 18 0.40 -14.47 27.62
CA ASN A 18 0.44 -14.71 26.19
C ASN A 18 0.12 -13.41 25.45
N VAL A 19 1.10 -12.84 24.74
CA VAL A 19 0.83 -11.86 23.69
C VAL A 19 0.41 -12.65 22.45
N GLU A 20 -0.89 -12.84 22.29
CA GLU A 20 -1.47 -13.11 20.97
C GLU A 20 -1.41 -11.81 20.18
N THR A 21 -0.36 -11.60 19.38
CA THR A 21 -0.43 -10.60 18.30
C THR A 21 -1.17 -11.19 17.12
N ASN A 22 -2.47 -11.40 17.30
CA ASN A 22 -3.38 -11.56 16.19
C ASN A 22 -3.97 -10.19 15.83
N THR A 23 -3.16 -9.35 15.18
CA THR A 23 -3.71 -8.17 14.52
C THR A 23 -4.20 -8.57 13.12
N THR A 24 -5.39 -9.15 13.05
CA THR A 24 -6.25 -9.03 11.88
C THR A 24 -7.01 -7.70 11.97
N SER A 25 -6.29 -6.58 11.84
CA SER A 25 -6.93 -5.29 11.61
C SER A 25 -7.44 -5.24 10.17
N ASN A 26 -8.60 -5.87 9.95
CA ASN A 26 -9.46 -5.57 8.81
C ASN A 26 -10.21 -4.27 9.10
N ASP A 27 -9.47 -3.17 9.24
CA ASP A 27 -10.01 -1.85 9.51
C ASP A 27 -10.41 -1.18 8.19
N SER A 28 -11.57 -1.57 7.64
CA SER A 28 -12.23 -0.90 6.50
C SER A 28 -12.77 0.50 6.83
N ASN A 29 -12.17 1.21 7.79
CA ASN A 29 -12.54 2.60 8.13
C ASN A 29 -11.31 3.44 8.47
N ARG A 30 -10.45 3.68 7.47
CA ARG A 30 -9.44 4.74 7.52
C ARG A 30 -10.06 6.03 6.97
N THR A 31 -10.96 6.63 7.74
CA THR A 31 -11.30 8.05 7.53
C THR A 31 -10.12 8.89 8.04
N SER A 32 -9.33 9.40 7.09
CA SER A 32 -8.43 10.57 7.24
C SER A 32 -7.65 10.67 8.56
N LYS A 33 -6.66 9.79 8.79
CA LYS A 33 -5.52 10.17 9.63
C LYS A 33 -4.60 11.07 8.80
N ASN A 34 -4.55 12.34 9.18
CA ASN A 34 -3.73 13.39 8.61
C ASN A 34 -2.25 12.95 8.62
N CYS A 35 -1.64 12.79 7.43
CA CYS A 35 -0.27 12.28 7.24
C CYS A 35 0.84 13.28 7.65
N ASP A 36 0.55 14.18 8.59
CA ASP A 36 1.45 15.28 9.00
C ASP A 36 2.36 14.90 10.18
N SER A 37 2.14 13.76 10.83
CA SER A 37 3.04 13.26 11.87
C SER A 37 3.99 12.21 11.29
N VAL A 38 5.26 12.59 11.19
CA VAL A 38 6.42 11.78 10.83
C VAL A 38 6.55 10.58 11.78
N GLU A 39 5.80 9.51 11.53
CA GLU A 39 6.09 8.18 12.05
C GLU A 39 5.83 7.18 10.91
N VAL A 40 6.93 6.70 10.34
CA VAL A 40 7.05 5.89 9.11
C VAL A 40 6.50 4.46 9.24
N THR A 41 5.63 4.21 10.23
CA THR A 41 5.03 2.90 10.48
C THR A 41 3.55 2.92 10.15
N GLY A 42 3.22 2.64 8.87
CA GLY A 42 1.95 2.00 8.53
C GLY A 42 0.90 2.80 7.74
N CYS A 43 1.24 3.91 7.08
CA CYS A 43 0.29 4.62 6.23
C CYS A 43 0.74 4.62 4.76
N PHE A 44 0.40 3.56 4.01
CA PHE A 44 0.44 3.63 2.54
C PHE A 44 -0.64 4.63 2.10
N ASP A 45 -0.23 5.80 1.61
CA ASP A 45 -1.10 6.80 1.02
C ASP A 45 -1.01 6.70 -0.51
N SER A 46 -2.05 6.14 -1.13
CA SER A 46 -2.13 5.97 -2.57
C SER A 46 -2.16 7.31 -3.33
N ASN A 47 -2.58 8.42 -2.69
CA ASN A 47 -2.46 9.75 -3.29
C ASN A 47 -1.01 10.18 -3.40
N PHE A 48 -0.23 10.01 -2.33
CA PHE A 48 1.21 10.23 -2.37
C PHE A 48 1.89 9.36 -3.43
N MET A 49 1.52 8.09 -3.54
CA MET A 49 2.08 7.18 -4.54
C MET A 49 1.74 7.64 -5.97
N SER A 50 0.50 8.02 -6.24
CA SER A 50 0.09 8.53 -7.56
C SER A 50 0.88 9.78 -7.95
N LYS A 51 1.18 10.66 -6.99
CA LYS A 51 1.99 11.88 -7.19
C LYS A 51 3.44 11.54 -7.50
N LEU A 52 4.03 10.60 -6.77
CA LEU A 52 5.39 10.12 -7.02
C LEU A 52 5.51 9.48 -8.41
N LEU A 53 4.60 8.57 -8.75
CA LEU A 53 4.56 7.92 -10.06
C LEU A 53 4.36 8.93 -11.19
N THR A 54 3.54 9.96 -10.98
CA THR A 54 3.36 11.05 -11.96
C THR A 54 4.70 11.73 -12.26
N LYS A 55 5.48 12.07 -11.23
CA LYS A 55 6.80 12.69 -11.42
C LYS A 55 7.73 11.76 -12.20
N VAL A 56 7.86 10.52 -11.75
CA VAL A 56 8.78 9.53 -12.33
C VAL A 56 8.40 9.17 -13.79
N CYS A 57 7.11 9.09 -14.09
CA CYS A 57 6.58 8.94 -15.45
C CYS A 57 6.93 10.14 -16.35
N ASN A 58 6.91 11.36 -15.80
CA ASN A 58 7.30 12.57 -16.52
C ASN A 58 8.82 12.67 -16.72
N ASP A 59 9.60 12.09 -15.81
CA ASP A 59 11.06 11.98 -15.91
C ASP A 59 11.52 10.87 -16.89
N GLY A 60 10.57 10.22 -17.59
CA GLY A 60 10.87 9.28 -18.67
C GLY A 60 10.94 7.81 -18.27
N LYS A 61 10.64 7.45 -17.02
CA LYS A 61 10.55 6.05 -16.58
C LYS A 61 9.16 5.49 -16.88
N MET A 62 9.06 4.75 -17.97
CA MET A 62 7.78 4.31 -18.54
C MET A 62 7.07 3.28 -17.69
N GLU A 63 7.79 2.52 -16.87
CA GLU A 63 7.23 1.61 -15.87
C GLU A 63 6.39 2.37 -14.84
N ALA A 64 6.75 3.61 -14.50
CA ALA A 64 5.94 4.45 -13.63
C ALA A 64 4.66 4.94 -14.32
N CYS A 65 4.71 5.21 -15.63
CA CYS A 65 3.52 5.51 -16.41
C CYS A 65 2.58 4.30 -16.44
N TYR A 66 3.11 3.10 -16.64
CA TYR A 66 2.35 1.85 -16.61
C TYR A 66 1.68 1.63 -15.25
N ASN A 67 2.44 1.71 -14.15
CA ASN A 67 1.90 1.52 -12.81
C ASN A 67 0.84 2.57 -12.44
N LEU A 68 1.05 3.83 -12.83
CA LEU A 68 0.03 4.88 -12.64
C LEU A 68 -1.22 4.60 -13.47
N GLY A 69 -1.06 4.05 -14.68
CA GLY A 69 -2.15 3.58 -15.52
C GLY A 69 -2.98 2.50 -14.83
N ILE A 70 -2.34 1.50 -14.21
CA ILE A 70 -3.02 0.45 -13.43
C ILE A 70 -3.80 1.05 -12.26
N MET A 71 -3.21 1.98 -11.52
CA MET A 71 -3.90 2.65 -10.40
C MET A 71 -5.17 3.37 -10.86
N TYR A 72 -5.11 4.10 -11.97
CA TYR A 72 -6.28 4.77 -12.53
C TYR A 72 -7.29 3.82 -13.19
N ALA A 73 -6.84 2.71 -13.78
CA ALA A 73 -7.73 1.74 -14.42
C ALA A 73 -8.59 0.98 -13.40
N LYS A 74 -8.03 0.73 -12.21
CA LYS A 74 -8.66 -0.07 -11.16
C LYS A 74 -9.20 0.74 -9.98
N GLY A 75 -8.81 2.00 -9.86
CA GLY A 75 -9.13 2.82 -8.68
C GLY A 75 -8.45 2.34 -7.40
N GLU A 76 -7.23 1.78 -7.49
CA GLU A 76 -6.50 1.24 -6.32
C GLU A 76 -5.97 2.37 -5.43
N GLY A 77 -6.80 2.80 -4.48
CA GLY A 77 -6.52 3.86 -3.51
C GLY A 77 -6.53 5.29 -4.07
N ILE A 78 -6.88 5.45 -5.34
CA ILE A 78 -7.24 6.73 -5.96
C ILE A 78 -8.55 6.56 -6.73
N THR A 79 -9.23 7.65 -7.09
CA THR A 79 -10.43 7.57 -7.92
C THR A 79 -10.11 6.97 -9.30
N GLU A 80 -10.87 5.96 -9.70
CA GLU A 80 -10.78 5.37 -11.03
C GLU A 80 -10.98 6.43 -12.12
N ASN A 81 -10.16 6.37 -13.17
CA ASN A 81 -10.26 7.23 -14.34
C ASN A 81 -9.71 6.52 -15.57
N LYS A 82 -10.59 5.79 -16.27
CA LYS A 82 -10.23 5.02 -17.48
C LYS A 82 -9.61 5.89 -18.59
N PRO A 83 -10.15 7.08 -18.93
CA PRO A 83 -9.50 7.94 -19.93
C PRO A 83 -8.06 8.30 -19.58
N LYS A 84 -7.79 8.59 -18.31
CA LYS A 84 -6.42 8.87 -17.83
C LYS A 84 -5.54 7.62 -17.87
N ALA A 85 -6.08 6.46 -17.51
CA ALA A 85 -5.36 5.19 -17.62
C ALA A 85 -4.97 4.89 -19.07
N ILE A 86 -5.88 5.05 -20.02
CA ILE A 86 -5.62 4.87 -21.46
C ILE A 86 -4.47 5.76 -21.93
N ALA A 87 -4.47 7.05 -21.57
CA ALA A 87 -3.38 7.96 -21.94
C ALA A 87 -2.03 7.54 -21.35
N LEU A 88 -2.02 7.05 -20.11
CA LEU A 88 -0.80 6.57 -19.43
C LEU A 88 -0.28 5.27 -20.02
N PHE A 89 -1.16 4.32 -20.32
CA PHE A 89 -0.80 3.07 -21.00
C PHE A 89 -0.29 3.33 -22.40
N LYS A 90 -0.92 4.25 -23.15
CA LYS A 90 -0.40 4.67 -24.44
C LYS A 90 1.02 5.21 -24.33
N LYS A 91 1.26 6.12 -23.39
CA LYS A 91 2.60 6.70 -23.17
C LYS A 91 3.64 5.64 -22.81
N ALA A 92 3.28 4.69 -21.94
CA ALA A 92 4.17 3.60 -21.55
C ALA A 92 4.43 2.62 -22.72
N CYS A 93 3.42 2.33 -23.53
CA CYS A 93 3.51 1.52 -24.74
C CYS A 93 4.43 2.17 -25.78
N ASP A 94 4.23 3.46 -26.07
CA ASP A 94 5.09 4.25 -26.97
C ASP A 94 6.55 4.28 -26.45
N GLY A 95 6.74 4.07 -25.15
CA GLY A 95 8.02 3.95 -24.47
C GLY A 95 8.60 2.53 -24.36
N GLY A 96 7.97 1.53 -24.99
CA GLY A 96 8.47 0.16 -25.08
C GLY A 96 7.99 -0.81 -23.99
N ILE A 97 7.02 -0.43 -23.16
CA ILE A 97 6.41 -1.34 -22.17
C ILE A 97 5.30 -2.15 -22.84
N GLU A 98 5.59 -3.41 -23.18
CA GLU A 98 4.66 -4.29 -23.92
C GLU A 98 3.33 -4.51 -23.17
N ASP A 99 3.38 -4.78 -21.86
CA ASP A 99 2.18 -4.91 -21.02
C ASP A 99 1.28 -3.67 -21.07
N ALA A 100 1.87 -2.49 -21.27
CA ALA A 100 1.10 -1.25 -21.41
C ALA A 100 0.39 -1.19 -22.76
N CYS A 101 0.98 -1.73 -23.84
CA CYS A 101 0.32 -1.84 -25.13
C CYS A 101 -0.89 -2.78 -25.05
N GLU A 102 -0.74 -3.92 -24.37
CA GLU A 102 -1.85 -4.85 -24.14
C GLU A 102 -3.00 -4.16 -23.39
N ASN A 103 -2.70 -3.51 -22.27
CA ASN A 103 -3.70 -2.80 -21.47
C ASN A 103 -4.34 -1.62 -22.21
N TYR A 104 -3.56 -0.89 -23.02
CA TYR A 104 -4.09 0.16 -23.88
C TYR A 104 -5.10 -0.40 -24.89
N ASN A 105 -4.77 -1.52 -25.55
CA ASN A 105 -5.67 -2.18 -26.48
C ASN A 105 -6.94 -2.63 -25.75
N ILE A 106 -6.82 -3.39 -24.65
CA ILE A 106 -7.95 -3.88 -23.86
C ILE A 106 -8.93 -2.75 -23.49
N LEU A 107 -8.42 -1.59 -23.04
CA LEU A 107 -9.27 -0.47 -22.63
C LEU A 107 -9.84 0.35 -23.79
N THR A 108 -9.34 0.17 -25.02
CA THR A 108 -9.80 0.89 -26.21
C THR A 108 -10.68 0.04 -27.14
N THR A 109 -10.63 -1.30 -27.05
CA THR A 109 -11.34 -2.23 -27.94
C THR A 109 -12.88 -2.12 -27.94
N CYS A 110 -13.50 -1.41 -26.98
CA CYS A 110 -14.96 -1.24 -26.93
C CYS A 110 -15.44 0.21 -27.11
N ALA A 111 -14.59 1.12 -27.62
CA ALA A 111 -14.89 2.54 -27.78
C ALA A 111 -15.40 2.92 -29.20
N GLU A 112 -15.96 1.96 -29.94
CA GLU A 112 -16.63 2.17 -31.23
C GLU A 112 -18.16 2.27 -31.08
#